data_AF-U6SM15-F1
#
_entry.id   AF-U6SM15-F1
#
_cell.length_a   1.000
_cell.length_b   1.000
_cell.length_c   1.000
_cell.angle_alpha   90.00
_cell.angle_beta   90.00
_cell.angle_gamma   90.00
#
_symmetry.space_group_name_H-M   'P 1'
#
loop_
_entity.id
_entity.type
_entity.pdbx_description
1 polymer ?
#
loop_
_entity_poly.entity_id
_entity_poly.type
_entity_poly.pdbx_seq_one_letter_code
_entity_poly.pdbx_strand_id
1 'polypeptide(L)' 'MANNNDGLSDKVKGGVNKTKGEVKDQVGNATNNSKMQREGKKEKTKGNVQKEIGKVKDL' A
#
# COMPACT_ATOMS: atom_id res chain seq x y z
N MET A 1 -7.68 -0.75 29.74
CA MET A 1 -7.24 -1.29 28.45
C MET A 1 -7.54 -0.25 27.37
N ALA A 2 -6.58 0.62 27.06
CA ALA A 2 -6.65 1.51 25.90
C ALA A 2 -5.38 1.24 25.09
N ASN A 3 -5.57 0.63 23.92
CA ASN A 3 -4.54 0.14 23.02
C ASN A 3 -3.98 1.32 22.22
N ASN A 4 -2.82 1.84 22.63
CA ASN A 4 -2.10 2.92 21.94
C ASN A 4 -1.46 2.43 20.62
N ASN A 5 -2.26 1.97 19.66
CA ASN A 5 -1.79 1.34 18.42
C ASN A 5 -2.40 1.93 17.14
N ASP A 6 -3.13 3.04 17.20
CA ASP A 6 -3.83 3.56 16.01
C ASP A 6 -2.91 4.37 15.07
N GLY A 7 -2.00 5.20 15.59
CA GLY A 7 -1.10 6.03 14.76
C GLY A 7 0.00 5.24 14.03
N LEU A 8 0.58 4.22 14.68
CA LEU A 8 1.56 3.34 14.03
C LEU A 8 0.88 2.37 13.04
N SER A 9 -0.27 1.78 13.42
CA SER A 9 -0.97 0.83 12.56
C SER A 9 -1.46 1.45 11.25
N ASP A 10 -1.91 2.71 11.25
CA ASP A 10 -2.41 3.34 10.03
C ASP A 10 -1.29 3.70 9.04
N LYS A 11 -0.18 4.23 9.57
CA LYS A 11 1.04 4.54 8.78
C LYS A 11 1.71 3.26 8.26
N VAL A 12 1.69 2.19 9.06
CA VAL A 12 2.17 0.85 8.65
C VAL A 12 1.22 0.22 7.63
N LYS A 13 -0.11 0.32 7.77
CA LYS A 13 -1.09 -0.18 6.78
C LYS A 13 -0.94 0.51 5.42
N GLY A 14 -0.73 1.83 5.42
CA GLY A 14 -0.46 2.60 4.20
C GLY A 14 0.86 2.21 3.52
N GLY A 15 1.92 1.99 4.32
CA GLY A 15 3.21 1.52 3.82
C GLY A 15 3.19 0.09 3.28
N VAL A 16 2.52 -0.83 4.00
CA VAL A 16 2.42 -2.26 3.66
C VAL A 16 1.76 -2.47 2.29
N ASN A 17 0.66 -1.76 1.99
CA ASN A 17 0.00 -1.90 0.68
C ASN A 17 0.88 -1.40 -0.47
N LYS A 18 1.66 -0.34 -0.25
CA LYS A 18 2.58 0.19 -1.26
C LYS A 18 3.73 -0.79 -1.54
N THR A 19 4.36 -1.29 -0.48
CA THR A 19 5.45 -2.28 -0.59
C THR A 19 4.96 -3.57 -1.23
N LYS A 20 3.81 -4.09 -0.81
CA LYS A 20 3.21 -5.29 -1.40
C LYS A 20 2.86 -5.09 -2.88
N GLY A 21 2.39 -3.90 -3.23
CA GLY A 21 2.15 -3.50 -4.61
C GLY A 21 3.43 -3.49 -5.46
N GLU A 22 4.53 -2.95 -4.93
CA GLU A 22 5.84 -2.98 -5.58
C GLU A 22 6.39 -4.39 -5.79
N VAL A 23 6.28 -5.24 -4.78
CA VAL A 23 6.74 -6.63 -4.87
C VAL A 23 5.93 -7.39 -5.93
N LYS A 24 4.60 -7.27 -5.93
CA LYS A 24 3.76 -7.91 -6.96
C LYS A 24 4.03 -7.38 -8.37
N ASP A 25 4.29 -6.09 -8.52
CA ASP A 25 4.64 -5.49 -9.81
C ASP A 25 5.98 -6.01 -10.33
N GLN A 26 7.03 -6.00 -9.51
CA GLN A 26 8.35 -6.50 -9.90
C GLN A 26 8.34 -8.00 -10.17
N VAL A 27 7.77 -8.81 -9.26
CA VAL A 27 7.72 -10.27 -9.45
C VAL A 27 6.79 -10.62 -10.61
N GLY A 28 5.69 -9.88 -10.81
CA GLY A 28 4.81 -10.05 -11.96
C GLY A 28 5.53 -9.76 -13.29
N ASN A 29 6.35 -8.71 -13.33
CA ASN A 29 7.17 -8.40 -14.49
C ASN A 29 8.26 -9.47 -14.74
N ALA A 30 8.93 -9.93 -13.69
CA ALA A 30 9.98 -10.94 -13.77
C ALA A 30 9.46 -12.32 -14.17
N THR A 31 8.24 -12.68 -13.75
CA THR A 31 7.59 -13.97 -14.08
C THR A 31 6.68 -13.88 -15.31
N ASN A 32 6.64 -12.73 -15.98
CA ASN A 32 5.75 -12.45 -17.12
C ASN A 32 4.25 -12.71 -16.80
N ASN A 33 3.86 -12.47 -15.54
CA ASN A 33 2.51 -12.65 -15.03
C ASN A 33 1.77 -11.31 -14.99
N SER A 34 1.02 -11.02 -16.07
CA SER A 34 0.28 -9.77 -16.24
C SER A 34 -0.78 -9.54 -15.16
N LYS A 35 -1.33 -10.61 -14.57
CA LYS A 35 -2.31 -10.52 -13.48
C LYS A 35 -1.65 -9.98 -12.21
N MET A 36 -0.50 -10.54 -11.85
CA MET A 36 0.22 -10.14 -10.66
C MET A 36 0.76 -8.70 -10.77
N GLN A 37 1.24 -8.33 -11.96
CA GLN A 37 1.65 -6.95 -12.25
C GLN A 37 0.47 -5.97 -12.11
N ARG A 38 -0.70 -6.30 -12.65
CA ARG A 38 -1.92 -5.49 -12.53
C ARG A 38 -2.37 -5.31 -11.09
N GLU A 39 -2.35 -6.38 -10.30
CA GLU A 39 -2.67 -6.32 -8.87
C GLU A 39 -1.68 -5.42 -8.12
N GLY A 40 -0.38 -5.57 -8.41
CA GLY A 40 0.68 -4.76 -7.83
C GLY A 40 0.48 -3.26 -8.08
N LYS A 41 0.24 -2.87 -9.35
CA LYS A 41 -0.04 -1.48 -9.71
C LYS A 41 -1.30 -0.93 -9.02
N LYS A 42 -2.38 -1.72 -8.96
CA LYS A 42 -3.62 -1.32 -8.25
C LYS A 42 -3.37 -1.06 -6.76
N GLU A 43 -2.67 -1.96 -6.07
CA GLU A 43 -2.36 -1.83 -4.64
C GLU A 43 -1.45 -0.61 -4.37
N LYS A 44 -0.47 -0.37 -5.24
CA LYS A 44 0.44 0.79 -5.16
C LYS A 44 -0.31 2.11 -5.30
N THR A 45 -1.21 2.21 -6.28
CA THR A 45 -2.06 3.40 -6.48
C THR A 45 -3.00 3.62 -5.29
N LYS A 46 -3.66 2.56 -4.80
CA LYS A 46 -4.55 2.64 -3.63
C LYS A 46 -3.80 3.13 -2.39
N GLY A 47 -2.59 2.61 -2.14
CA GLY A 47 -1.75 3.04 -1.03
C GLY A 47 -1.34 4.52 -1.14
N ASN A 48 -1.01 5.00 -2.34
CA ASN A 48 -0.72 6.42 -2.56
C ASN A 48 -1.94 7.31 -2.29
N VAL A 49 -3.11 6.95 -2.81
CA VAL A 49 -4.36 7.71 -2.60
C VAL A 49 -4.72 7.75 -1.12
N GLN A 50 -4.66 6.62 -0.42
CA GLN A 50 -4.90 6.58 1.03
C GLN A 50 -3.90 7.44 1.81
N LYS A 51 -2.62 7.47 1.39
CA LYS A 51 -1.60 8.30 2.01
C LYS A 51 -1.86 9.79 1.82
N GLU A 52 -2.33 10.21 0.64
CA GLU A 52 -2.71 11.61 0.40
C GLU A 52 -3.95 12.01 1.18
N ILE A 53 -5.01 11.19 1.15
CA ILE A 53 -6.23 11.45 1.94
C ILE A 53 -5.91 11.49 3.44
N GLY A 54 -5.06 10.59 3.93
CA GLY A 54 -4.60 10.58 5.32
C GLY A 54 -3.84 11.86 5.69
N LYS A 55 -2.95 12.34 4.82
CA LYS A 55 -2.25 13.63 5.03
C LYS A 55 -3.20 14.83 5.05
N VAL A 56 -4.23 14.82 4.20
CA VAL A 56 -5.25 15.89 4.15
C VAL A 56 -6.14 15.87 5.40
N LYS A 57 -6.40 14.69 5.97
CA LYS A 57 -7.20 14.55 7.19
C LYS A 57 -6.45 14.84 8.49
N ASP A 58 -5.12 14.88 8.42
CA ASP A 58 -4.21 15.22 9.52
C ASP A 58 -3.94 16.75 9.59
N LEU A 59 -4.39 17.51 8.57
CA LEU A 59 -4.44 18.99 8.53
C LEU A 59 -5.72 19.50 9.19
#